data_AF-A0A951JDH8-F1
#
_entry.id   AF-A0A951JDH8-F1
#
_cell.length_a   1.000
_cell.length_b   1.000
_cell.length_c   1.000
_cell.angle_alpha   90.00
_cell.angle_beta   90.00
_cell.angle_gamma   90.00
#
_symmetry.space_group_name_H-M   'P 1'
#
loop_
_entity.id
_entity.type
_entity.pdbx_description
1 polymer ?
#
loop_
_entity_poly.entity_id
_entity_poly.type
_entity_poly.pdbx_seq_one_letter_code
_entity_poly.pdbx_strand_id
1 'polypeptide(L)'
;MSGGEEPGGRQVPPTAGALPPDGEPRRGDGTGPPRDALEAWADELFTREPPLLVELRTEMEARGFPLIQVPARTGLLLRILVTASGARQILEIGTLGGYSAIWMGGALPPDGRLLTLEKSPEHASLARDFVGRAGLGERVEVREGVAAELLPEIGPERSFDLVFLDADKESYTGYLEHARRLLRPGGLVVADNAFWQGRVLEEEPEDASTRGIVSFDRALADAEDFIATILPVGDGVAVGVYAPASASSAAASVRPT
;
A
#
# COMPACT_ATOMS: atom_id res chain seq x y z
N MET A 1 34.90 -12.06 -44.43
CA MET A 1 33.47 -11.88 -44.80
C MET A 1 32.68 -12.69 -43.78
N SER A 2 32.19 -12.01 -42.74
CA SER A 2 30.76 -11.68 -42.50
C SER A 2 29.96 -12.90 -42.04
N GLY A 3 29.15 -12.86 -40.99
CA GLY A 3 28.69 -11.74 -40.18
C GLY A 3 28.12 -12.25 -38.86
N GLY A 4 28.08 -11.38 -37.86
CA GLY A 4 27.37 -11.62 -36.61
C GLY A 4 25.88 -11.33 -36.80
N GLU A 5 25.03 -12.22 -36.29
CA GLU A 5 23.61 -11.96 -36.10
C GLU A 5 23.43 -11.17 -34.80
N GLU A 6 22.84 -9.98 -34.91
CA GLU A 6 22.33 -9.23 -33.76
C GLU A 6 21.04 -9.88 -33.23
N PRO A 7 20.80 -9.90 -31.90
CA PRO A 7 19.55 -10.39 -31.37
C PRO A 7 18.43 -9.38 -31.67
N GLY A 8 17.35 -9.91 -32.26
CA GLY A 8 16.21 -9.16 -32.79
C GLY A 8 15.67 -8.09 -31.84
N GLY A 9 15.62 -6.86 -32.36
CA GLY A 9 14.93 -5.73 -31.74
C GLY A 9 13.47 -6.08 -31.48
N ARG A 10 13.05 -5.91 -30.22
CA ARG A 10 11.67 -6.13 -29.79
C ARG A 10 10.79 -5.03 -30.39
N GLN A 11 9.80 -5.43 -31.18
CA GLN A 11 8.87 -4.52 -31.82
C GLN A 11 7.90 -3.98 -30.76
N VAL A 12 7.92 -2.67 -30.56
CA VAL A 12 7.00 -1.93 -29.69
C VAL A 12 5.60 -1.96 -30.33
N PRO A 13 4.52 -2.35 -29.63
CA PRO A 13 3.17 -2.28 -30.18
C PRO A 13 2.73 -0.82 -30.35
N PRO A 14 1.80 -0.51 -31.26
CA PRO A 14 1.41 0.86 -31.56
C PRO A 14 0.78 1.53 -30.33
N THR A 15 1.32 2.69 -29.97
CA THR A 15 0.85 3.56 -28.89
C THR A 15 -0.63 3.90 -29.07
N ALA A 16 -1.43 3.64 -28.04
CA ALA A 16 -2.78 4.18 -27.93
C ALA A 16 -2.70 5.71 -27.76
N GLY A 17 -3.22 6.45 -28.74
CA GLY A 17 -3.39 7.91 -28.69
C GLY A 17 -2.14 8.69 -29.10
N ALA A 18 -2.03 9.05 -30.38
CA ALA A 18 -1.05 10.03 -30.82
C ALA A 18 -1.35 11.40 -30.16
N LEU A 19 -0.33 12.00 -29.54
CA LEU A 19 -0.36 13.41 -29.13
C LEU A 19 -0.68 14.28 -30.36
N PRO A 20 -1.46 15.37 -30.21
CA PRO A 20 -1.79 16.23 -31.34
C PRO A 20 -0.51 16.82 -31.98
N PRO A 21 -0.48 16.96 -33.31
CA PRO A 21 0.74 17.22 -34.07
C PRO A 21 1.40 18.59 -33.80
N ASP A 22 0.68 19.55 -33.22
CA ASP A 22 1.10 20.97 -33.21
C ASP A 22 1.08 21.66 -31.83
N GLY A 23 1.14 20.93 -30.72
CA GLY A 23 1.25 21.59 -29.40
C GLY A 23 1.78 20.66 -28.34
N GLU A 24 2.93 21.03 -27.74
CA GLU A 24 3.36 20.37 -26.51
C GLU A 24 2.23 20.43 -25.47
N PRO A 25 1.84 19.31 -24.85
CA PRO A 25 0.84 19.32 -23.80
C PRO A 25 1.29 20.29 -22.70
N ARG A 26 0.52 21.35 -22.47
CA ARG A 26 0.86 22.33 -21.45
C ARG A 26 0.41 21.79 -20.09
N ARG A 27 1.25 21.96 -19.06
CA ARG A 27 0.85 21.59 -17.69
C ARG A 27 -0.50 22.26 -17.36
N GLY A 28 -1.52 21.44 -17.06
CA GLY A 28 -2.79 21.89 -16.48
C GLY A 28 -3.92 22.24 -17.43
N ASP A 29 -3.80 22.02 -18.75
CA ASP A 29 -4.90 22.29 -19.70
C ASP A 29 -5.92 21.13 -19.83
N GLY A 30 -5.70 20.01 -19.13
CA GLY A 30 -6.58 18.84 -19.16
C GLY A 30 -6.59 18.09 -20.50
N THR A 31 -5.74 18.45 -21.46
CA THR A 31 -5.68 17.83 -22.79
C THR A 31 -4.70 16.64 -22.88
N GLY A 32 -4.10 16.27 -21.74
CA GLY A 32 -3.22 15.12 -21.64
C GLY A 32 -3.93 13.78 -21.90
N PRO A 33 -3.16 12.72 -22.15
CA PRO A 33 -3.73 11.39 -22.34
C PRO A 33 -4.54 10.95 -21.11
N PRO A 34 -5.53 10.04 -21.30
CA PRO A 34 -6.29 9.47 -20.19
C PRO A 34 -5.37 8.89 -19.12
N ARG A 35 -5.73 9.08 -17.85
CA ARG A 35 -4.92 8.64 -16.71
C ARG A 35 -4.63 7.14 -16.76
N ASP A 36 -5.63 6.32 -17.12
CA ASP A 36 -5.49 4.86 -17.21
C ASP A 36 -4.45 4.43 -18.25
N ALA A 37 -4.29 5.19 -19.36
CA ALA A 37 -3.28 4.90 -20.36
C ALA A 37 -1.86 5.17 -19.84
N LEU A 38 -1.68 6.24 -19.07
CA LEU A 38 -0.41 6.55 -18.40
C LEU A 38 -0.08 5.53 -17.32
N GLU A 39 -1.09 5.07 -16.58
CA GLU A 39 -0.93 4.04 -15.55
C GLU A 39 -0.55 2.69 -16.15
N ALA A 40 -1.22 2.26 -17.22
CA ALA A 40 -0.86 1.03 -17.94
C ALA A 40 0.56 1.08 -18.52
N TRP A 41 0.97 2.22 -19.08
CA TRP A 41 2.33 2.43 -19.56
C TRP A 41 3.36 2.32 -18.43
N ALA A 42 3.07 2.92 -17.27
CA ALA A 42 3.95 2.81 -16.10
C ALA A 42 4.01 1.36 -15.56
N ASP A 43 2.89 0.65 -15.59
CA ASP A 43 2.83 -0.75 -15.12
C ASP A 43 3.65 -1.69 -16.00
N GLU A 44 3.58 -1.52 -17.32
CA GLU A 44 4.40 -2.27 -18.26
C GLU A 44 5.90 -2.11 -17.98
N LEU A 45 6.34 -0.91 -17.60
CA LEU A 45 7.74 -0.59 -17.38
C LEU A 45 8.25 -0.98 -15.98
N PHE A 46 7.45 -0.74 -14.94
CA PHE A 46 7.94 -0.75 -13.56
C PHE A 46 7.34 -1.87 -12.70
N THR A 47 6.18 -2.42 -13.05
CA THR A 47 5.40 -3.26 -12.13
C THR A 47 5.39 -4.71 -12.55
N ARG A 48 6.55 -5.23 -12.92
CA ARG A 48 6.71 -6.66 -13.18
C ARG A 48 6.57 -7.44 -11.88
N GLU A 49 5.48 -8.21 -11.81
CA GLU A 49 5.18 -9.08 -10.67
C GLU A 49 6.25 -10.19 -10.51
N PRO A 50 6.84 -10.38 -9.31
CA PRO A 50 7.68 -11.53 -9.02
C PRO A 50 6.96 -12.85 -9.31
N PRO A 51 7.63 -13.88 -9.87
CA PRO A 51 6.98 -15.16 -10.19
C PRO A 51 6.24 -15.81 -9.02
N LEU A 52 6.78 -15.70 -7.79
CA LEU A 52 6.14 -16.22 -6.59
C LEU A 52 4.81 -15.53 -6.27
N LEU A 53 4.69 -14.24 -6.58
CA LEU A 53 3.46 -13.47 -6.36
C LEU A 53 2.40 -13.75 -7.43
N VAL A 54 2.82 -14.05 -8.67
CA VAL A 54 1.92 -14.59 -9.71
C VAL A 54 1.34 -15.93 -9.25
N GLU A 55 2.19 -16.79 -8.70
CA GLU A 55 1.77 -18.10 -8.20
C GLU A 55 0.81 -17.96 -7.00
N LEU A 56 1.11 -17.07 -6.05
CA LEU A 56 0.23 -16.77 -4.91
C LEU A 56 -1.17 -16.41 -5.39
N ARG A 57 -1.28 -15.48 -6.34
CA ARG A 57 -2.57 -15.05 -6.88
C ARG A 57 -3.31 -16.20 -7.59
N THR A 58 -2.58 -17.05 -8.30
CA THR A 58 -3.15 -18.24 -8.96
C THR A 58 -3.69 -19.23 -7.93
N GLU A 59 -2.96 -19.44 -6.83
CA GLU A 59 -3.39 -20.33 -5.74
C GLU A 59 -4.60 -19.76 -4.99
N MET A 60 -4.63 -18.45 -4.75
CA MET A 60 -5.80 -17.77 -4.17
C MET A 60 -7.04 -17.96 -5.05
N GLU A 61 -6.90 -17.80 -6.36
CA GLU A 61 -7.98 -18.02 -7.32
C GLU A 61 -8.47 -19.48 -7.29
N ALA A 62 -7.55 -20.44 -7.30
CA ALA A 62 -7.87 -21.87 -7.24
C ALA A 62 -8.61 -22.27 -5.95
N ARG A 63 -8.33 -21.58 -4.83
CA ARG A 63 -9.00 -21.77 -3.53
C ARG A 63 -10.31 -20.98 -3.39
N GLY A 64 -10.66 -20.16 -4.38
CA GLY A 64 -11.85 -19.31 -4.35
C GLY A 64 -11.74 -18.15 -3.34
N PHE A 65 -10.52 -17.74 -3.00
CA PHE A 65 -10.29 -16.58 -2.14
C PHE A 65 -10.61 -15.29 -2.89
N PRO A 66 -10.98 -14.21 -2.17
CA PRO A 66 -11.19 -12.92 -2.82
C PRO A 66 -9.87 -12.42 -3.42
N LEU A 67 -9.90 -12.06 -4.70
CA LEU A 67 -8.75 -11.52 -5.43
C LEU A 67 -8.60 -10.00 -5.22
N ILE A 68 -8.59 -9.62 -3.95
CA ILE A 68 -8.55 -8.22 -3.49
C ILE A 68 -7.15 -7.81 -3.00
N GLN A 69 -6.13 -8.62 -3.26
CA GLN A 69 -4.75 -8.23 -2.99
C GLN A 69 -4.41 -6.93 -3.71
N VAL A 70 -3.55 -6.12 -3.08
CA VAL A 70 -3.07 -4.87 -3.68
C VAL A 70 -2.50 -5.10 -5.09
N PRO A 71 -2.72 -4.18 -6.04
CA PRO A 71 -2.06 -4.26 -7.34
C PRO A 71 -0.53 -4.24 -7.21
N ALA A 72 0.18 -4.80 -8.19
CA ALA A 72 1.65 -4.85 -8.18
C ALA A 72 2.30 -3.47 -8.03
N ARG A 73 1.69 -2.41 -8.60
CA ARG A 73 2.11 -1.01 -8.40
C ARG A 73 2.06 -0.56 -6.94
N THR A 74 1.00 -0.92 -6.22
CA THR A 74 0.85 -0.61 -4.80
C THR A 74 1.86 -1.41 -3.98
N GLY A 75 2.07 -2.69 -4.30
CA GLY A 75 3.14 -3.49 -3.70
C GLY A 75 4.55 -2.89 -3.89
N LEU A 76 4.84 -2.38 -5.09
CA LEU A 76 6.10 -1.67 -5.37
C LEU A 76 6.21 -0.37 -4.58
N LEU A 77 5.14 0.43 -4.49
CA LEU A 77 5.11 1.63 -3.65
C LEU A 77 5.39 1.29 -2.18
N LEU A 78 4.75 0.25 -1.62
CA LEU A 78 5.00 -0.20 -0.25
C LEU A 78 6.47 -0.59 -0.05
N ARG A 79 7.06 -1.33 -0.98
CA ARG A 79 8.50 -1.65 -0.98
C ARG A 79 9.37 -0.39 -0.98
N ILE A 80 9.04 0.61 -1.79
CA ILE A 80 9.76 1.89 -1.84
C ILE A 80 9.64 2.61 -0.50
N LEU A 81 8.45 2.69 0.09
CA LEU A 81 8.21 3.36 1.38
C LEU A 81 9.00 2.69 2.51
N VAL A 82 9.00 1.35 2.59
CA VAL A 82 9.80 0.59 3.58
C VAL A 82 11.29 0.90 3.41
N THR A 83 11.78 0.86 2.16
CA THR A 83 13.20 1.11 1.86
C THR A 83 13.61 2.56 2.19
N ALA A 84 12.81 3.54 1.75
CA ALA A 84 13.11 4.96 1.87
C ALA A 84 13.02 5.47 3.31
N SER A 85 12.06 4.95 4.09
CA SER A 85 11.93 5.27 5.52
C SER A 85 12.95 4.57 6.40
N GLY A 86 13.60 3.52 5.89
CA GLY A 86 14.48 2.66 6.68
C GLY A 86 13.71 1.87 7.74
N ALA A 87 12.44 1.54 7.48
CA ALA A 87 11.59 0.82 8.43
C ALA A 87 12.19 -0.55 8.79
N ARG A 88 12.15 -0.88 10.09
CA ARG A 88 12.63 -2.13 10.68
C ARG A 88 11.53 -2.89 11.37
N GLN A 89 10.51 -2.22 11.91
CA GLN A 89 9.36 -2.81 12.58
C GLN A 89 8.10 -2.38 11.83
N ILE A 90 7.44 -3.33 11.17
CA ILE A 90 6.23 -3.09 10.39
C ILE A 90 5.06 -3.82 11.04
N LEU A 91 3.92 -3.15 11.15
CA LEU A 91 2.64 -3.77 11.44
C LEU A 91 1.77 -3.71 10.19
N GLU A 92 1.16 -4.82 9.82
CA GLU A 92 0.16 -4.90 8.77
C GLU A 92 -1.17 -5.40 9.36
N ILE A 93 -2.25 -4.67 9.07
CA ILE A 93 -3.60 -5.00 9.49
C ILE A 93 -4.36 -5.45 8.25
N GLY A 94 -4.56 -6.77 8.12
CA GLY A 94 -5.09 -7.42 6.91
C GLY A 94 -3.98 -8.09 6.11
N THR A 95 -3.89 -9.44 6.18
CA THR A 95 -2.83 -10.19 5.49
C THR A 95 -3.30 -10.76 4.15
N LEU A 96 -4.54 -11.24 4.09
CA LEU A 96 -5.05 -12.09 3.01
C LEU A 96 -4.05 -13.24 2.72
N GLY A 97 -3.64 -13.43 1.46
CA GLY A 97 -2.63 -14.42 1.07
C GLY A 97 -1.18 -13.98 1.32
N GLY A 98 -0.95 -12.80 1.90
CA GLY A 98 0.39 -12.29 2.21
C GLY A 98 1.10 -11.53 1.08
N TYR A 99 0.35 -11.06 0.08
CA TYR A 99 0.92 -10.39 -1.10
C TYR A 99 1.70 -9.11 -0.74
N SER A 100 1.04 -8.17 -0.04
CA SER A 100 1.65 -6.94 0.48
C SER A 100 2.74 -7.24 1.52
N ALA A 101 2.50 -8.23 2.40
CA ALA A 101 3.46 -8.71 3.38
C ALA A 101 4.79 -9.14 2.73
N ILE A 102 4.75 -9.84 1.59
CA ILE A 102 5.95 -10.28 0.86
C ILE A 102 6.66 -9.10 0.21
N TRP A 103 5.93 -8.14 -0.38
CA TRP A 103 6.53 -6.91 -0.93
C TRP A 103 7.28 -6.12 0.14
N MET A 104 6.64 -5.88 1.28
CA MET A 104 7.22 -5.14 2.41
C MET A 104 8.33 -5.93 3.11
N GLY A 105 8.10 -7.21 3.40
CA GLY A 105 9.06 -8.09 4.07
C GLY A 105 10.34 -8.29 3.25
N GLY A 106 10.23 -8.32 1.92
CA GLY A 106 11.37 -8.35 1.01
C GLY A 106 12.18 -7.05 0.94
N ALA A 107 11.71 -5.97 1.55
CA ALA A 107 12.40 -4.67 1.65
C ALA A 107 13.05 -4.45 3.02
N LEU A 108 12.70 -5.26 4.03
CA LEU A 108 13.26 -5.17 5.37
C LEU A 108 14.76 -5.52 5.39
N PRO A 109 15.55 -4.85 6.26
CA PRO A 109 16.90 -5.29 6.56
C PRO A 109 16.89 -6.67 7.27
N PRO A 110 18.04 -7.36 7.41
CA PRO A 110 18.10 -8.69 8.01
C PRO A 110 17.51 -8.79 9.44
N ASP A 111 17.65 -7.73 10.23
CA ASP A 111 17.11 -7.62 11.59
C ASP A 111 15.69 -7.04 11.65
N GLY A 112 15.10 -6.69 10.50
CA GLY A 112 13.74 -6.19 10.40
C GLY A 112 12.69 -7.26 10.70
N ARG A 113 11.53 -6.84 11.20
CA ARG A 113 10.37 -7.67 11.48
C ARG A 113 9.09 -7.02 10.94
N LEU A 114 8.20 -7.86 10.42
CA LEU A 114 6.86 -7.52 10.01
C LEU A 114 5.90 -8.42 10.79
N LEU A 115 4.97 -7.83 11.53
CA LEU A 115 3.83 -8.52 12.11
C LEU A 115 2.61 -8.24 11.24
N THR A 116 1.95 -9.28 10.73
CA THR A 116 0.72 -9.14 9.95
C THR A 116 -0.43 -9.87 10.61
N LEU A 117 -1.61 -9.25 10.60
CA LEU A 117 -2.81 -9.73 11.29
C LEU A 117 -3.86 -10.23 10.29
N GLU A 118 -4.30 -11.48 10.46
CA GLU A 118 -5.30 -12.12 9.59
C GLU A 118 -6.38 -12.82 10.38
N LYS A 119 -7.66 -12.52 10.08
CA LYS A 119 -8.79 -13.14 10.79
C LYS A 119 -9.14 -14.53 10.26
N SER A 120 -8.89 -14.80 8.98
CA SER A 120 -9.23 -16.07 8.34
C SER A 120 -8.09 -17.10 8.51
N PRO A 121 -8.33 -18.24 9.19
CA PRO A 121 -7.30 -19.27 9.35
C PRO A 121 -6.77 -19.80 8.01
N GLU A 122 -7.63 -19.89 6.99
CA GLU A 122 -7.25 -20.37 5.66
C GLU A 122 -6.34 -19.37 4.92
N HIS A 123 -6.64 -18.07 5.02
CA HIS A 123 -5.79 -17.01 4.49
C HIS A 123 -4.45 -16.98 5.23
N ALA A 124 -4.48 -17.04 6.57
CA ALA A 124 -3.28 -17.05 7.40
C ALA A 124 -2.37 -18.25 7.08
N SER A 125 -2.97 -19.43 6.84
CA SER A 125 -2.23 -20.62 6.42
C SER A 125 -1.53 -20.42 5.07
N LEU A 126 -2.24 -19.89 4.07
CA LEU A 126 -1.67 -19.59 2.76
C LEU A 126 -0.54 -18.54 2.85
N ALA A 127 -0.77 -17.47 3.63
CA ALA A 127 0.22 -16.42 3.85
C ALA A 127 1.50 -16.96 4.47
N ARG A 128 1.40 -17.81 5.52
CA ARG A 128 2.58 -18.45 6.14
C ARG A 128 3.37 -19.30 5.15
N ASP A 129 2.70 -20.06 4.29
CA ASP A 129 3.35 -20.86 3.25
C ASP A 129 4.14 -19.96 2.28
N PHE A 130 3.48 -18.98 1.66
CA PHE A 130 4.13 -18.12 0.67
C PHE A 130 5.22 -17.21 1.25
N VAL A 131 5.05 -16.74 2.49
CA VAL A 131 6.10 -16.05 3.25
C VAL A 131 7.31 -16.97 3.47
N GLY A 132 7.10 -18.23 3.85
CA GLY A 132 8.15 -19.22 4.01
C GLY A 132 8.90 -19.47 2.70
N ARG A 133 8.15 -19.67 1.61
CA ARG A 133 8.68 -19.87 0.26
C ARG A 133 9.43 -18.64 -0.28
N ALA A 134 9.08 -17.44 0.18
CA ALA A 134 9.81 -16.20 -0.11
C ALA A 134 11.13 -16.06 0.69
N GLY A 135 11.44 -16.98 1.60
CA GLY A 135 12.60 -16.87 2.50
C GLY A 135 12.43 -15.78 3.56
N LEU A 136 11.18 -15.47 3.93
CA LEU A 136 10.81 -14.42 4.87
C LEU A 136 10.29 -14.94 6.21
N GLY A 137 10.26 -16.26 6.43
CA GLY A 137 9.66 -16.87 7.62
C GLY A 137 10.23 -16.41 8.97
N GLU A 138 11.48 -15.95 9.03
CA GLU A 138 12.08 -15.38 10.26
C GLU A 138 11.80 -13.88 10.43
N ARG A 139 11.35 -13.20 9.36
CA ARG A 139 11.12 -11.76 9.30
C ARG A 139 9.64 -11.40 9.35
N VAL A 140 8.77 -12.24 8.81
CA VAL A 140 7.33 -11.98 8.73
C VAL A 140 6.59 -12.98 9.63
N GLU A 141 5.97 -12.46 10.68
CA GLU A 141 5.08 -13.22 11.56
C GLU A 141 3.63 -13.00 11.14
N VAL A 142 2.92 -14.09 10.80
CA VAL A 142 1.47 -14.07 10.51
C VAL A 142 0.70 -14.49 11.76
N ARG A 143 0.04 -13.52 12.39
CA ARG A 143 -0.76 -13.73 13.59
C ARG A 143 -2.24 -13.82 13.23
N GLU A 144 -2.84 -14.94 13.61
CA GLU A 144 -4.25 -15.22 13.34
C GLU A 144 -5.14 -14.62 14.43
N GLY A 145 -6.20 -13.93 14.03
CA GLY A 145 -7.20 -13.34 14.92
C GLY A 145 -7.80 -12.04 14.38
N VAL A 146 -8.85 -11.57 15.01
CA VAL A 146 -9.50 -10.30 14.64
C VAL A 146 -8.61 -9.15 15.06
N ALA A 147 -8.27 -8.26 14.11
CA ALA A 147 -7.34 -7.16 14.39
C ALA A 147 -7.79 -6.29 15.57
N ALA A 148 -9.08 -5.95 15.67
CA ALA A 148 -9.62 -5.17 16.78
C ALA A 148 -9.41 -5.82 18.17
N GLU A 149 -9.30 -7.16 18.24
CA GLU A 149 -9.03 -7.90 19.48
C GLU A 149 -7.53 -8.00 19.76
N LEU A 150 -6.70 -8.13 18.73
CA LEU A 150 -5.25 -8.28 18.86
C LEU A 150 -4.52 -6.94 19.10
N LEU A 151 -4.96 -5.86 18.45
CA LEU A 151 -4.29 -4.56 18.49
C LEU A 151 -4.12 -3.96 19.90
N PRO A 152 -5.04 -4.14 20.87
CA PRO A 152 -4.83 -3.73 22.26
C PRO A 152 -3.64 -4.43 22.94
N GLU A 153 -3.32 -5.66 22.55
CA GLU A 153 -2.26 -6.48 23.16
C GLU A 153 -0.89 -6.31 22.47
N ILE A 154 -0.87 -5.71 21.29
CA ILE A 154 0.36 -5.53 20.51
C ILE A 154 1.21 -4.42 21.14
N GLY A 155 2.38 -4.84 21.61
CA GLY A 155 3.59 -4.05 21.86
C GLY A 155 3.47 -2.89 22.86
N PRO A 156 4.61 -2.42 23.41
CA PRO A 156 4.62 -1.10 24.04
C PRO A 156 4.31 -0.03 22.99
N GLU A 157 3.88 1.15 23.44
CA GLU A 157 3.68 2.30 22.56
C GLU A 157 4.97 2.62 21.77
N ARG A 158 4.82 3.22 20.58
CA ARG A 158 5.95 3.69 19.74
C ARG A 158 6.90 2.58 19.28
N SER A 159 6.41 1.38 19.07
CA SER A 159 7.20 0.19 18.69
C SER A 159 7.35 -0.02 17.18
N PHE A 160 6.58 0.68 16.34
CA PHE A 160 6.57 0.48 14.88
C PHE A 160 7.08 1.68 14.09
N ASP A 161 7.78 1.39 12.99
CA ASP A 161 8.25 2.35 11.99
C ASP A 161 7.20 2.60 10.91
N LEU A 162 6.39 1.58 10.59
CA LEU A 162 5.34 1.63 9.58
C LEU A 162 4.14 0.79 10.02
N VAL A 163 2.94 1.31 9.83
CA VAL A 163 1.67 0.58 9.99
C VAL A 163 0.93 0.63 8.65
N PHE A 164 0.65 -0.52 8.07
CA PHE A 164 -0.14 -0.68 6.84
C PHE A 164 -1.55 -1.17 7.17
N LEU A 165 -2.57 -0.50 6.63
CA LEU A 165 -3.99 -0.78 6.85
C LEU A 165 -4.62 -1.26 5.54
N ASP A 166 -5.08 -2.52 5.51
CA ASP A 166 -5.85 -3.09 4.41
C ASP A 166 -6.78 -4.22 4.90
N ALA A 167 -7.68 -3.90 5.82
CA ALA A 167 -8.64 -4.83 6.41
C ALA A 167 -10.10 -4.38 6.17
N ASP A 168 -10.98 -4.62 7.14
CA ASP A 168 -12.36 -4.12 7.16
C ASP A 168 -12.41 -2.59 7.30
N LYS A 169 -13.10 -1.93 6.38
CA LYS A 169 -13.01 -0.47 6.20
C LYS A 169 -13.79 0.31 7.25
N GLU A 170 -14.86 -0.28 7.79
CA GLU A 170 -15.64 0.29 8.89
C GLU A 170 -14.79 0.54 10.15
N SER A 171 -13.69 -0.20 10.32
CA SER A 171 -12.80 -0.08 11.48
C SER A 171 -11.58 0.80 11.24
N TYR A 172 -11.38 1.35 10.03
CA TYR A 172 -10.18 2.12 9.67
C TYR A 172 -9.90 3.28 10.62
N THR A 173 -10.93 3.99 11.08
CA THR A 173 -10.75 5.08 12.05
C THR A 173 -10.20 4.55 13.39
N GLY A 174 -10.68 3.40 13.86
CA GLY A 174 -10.11 2.74 15.04
C GLY A 174 -8.68 2.26 14.82
N TYR A 175 -8.37 1.75 13.63
CA TYR A 175 -7.02 1.36 13.26
C TYR A 175 -6.07 2.56 13.19
N LEU A 176 -6.52 3.75 12.80
CA LEU A 176 -5.74 5.00 12.87
C LEU A 176 -5.36 5.34 14.32
N GLU A 177 -6.26 5.17 15.28
CA GLU A 177 -5.95 5.37 16.71
C GLU A 177 -4.87 4.41 17.20
N HIS A 178 -4.96 3.13 16.80
CA HIS A 178 -3.92 2.15 17.10
C HIS A 178 -2.59 2.50 16.41
N ALA A 179 -2.61 2.95 15.15
CA ALA A 179 -1.42 3.41 14.45
C ALA A 179 -0.80 4.62 15.19
N ARG A 180 -1.61 5.59 15.61
CA ARG A 180 -1.16 6.73 16.42
C ARG A 180 -0.50 6.27 17.72
N ARG A 181 -1.01 5.24 18.41
CA ARG A 181 -0.40 4.66 19.63
C ARG A 181 0.92 3.92 19.34
N LEU A 182 0.98 3.20 18.23
CA LEU A 182 2.04 2.25 17.93
C LEU A 182 3.21 2.84 17.14
N LEU A 183 2.98 3.86 16.34
CA LEU A 183 4.02 4.50 15.54
C LEU A 183 4.93 5.35 16.40
N ARG A 184 6.24 5.21 16.20
CA ARG A 184 7.21 6.19 16.73
C ARG A 184 7.06 7.54 16.03
N PRO A 185 7.51 8.66 16.62
CA PRO A 185 7.67 9.90 15.89
C PRO A 185 8.50 9.71 14.62
N GLY A 186 8.00 10.20 13.48
CA GLY A 186 8.55 10.01 12.14
C GLY A 186 8.13 8.70 11.47
N GLY A 187 7.36 7.83 12.14
CA GLY A 187 6.82 6.60 11.57
C GLY A 187 5.69 6.85 10.57
N LEU A 188 5.44 5.88 9.70
CA LEU A 188 4.46 5.98 8.61
C LEU A 188 3.17 5.23 8.91
N VAL A 189 2.03 5.89 8.74
CA VAL A 189 0.75 5.22 8.49
C VAL A 189 0.53 5.15 6.98
N VAL A 190 0.17 3.99 6.47
CA VAL A 190 -0.18 3.77 5.06
C VAL A 190 -1.49 3.01 5.03
N ALA A 191 -2.49 3.49 4.30
CA ALA A 191 -3.79 2.83 4.19
C ALA A 191 -4.22 2.71 2.73
N ASP A 192 -4.58 1.49 2.30
CA ASP A 192 -5.04 1.25 0.94
C ASP A 192 -6.56 1.52 0.79
N ASN A 193 -6.97 1.70 -0.46
CA ASN A 193 -8.34 1.98 -0.90
C ASN A 193 -8.93 3.32 -0.40
N ALA A 194 -8.08 4.35 -0.29
CA ALA A 194 -8.49 5.68 0.17
C ALA A 194 -9.42 6.44 -0.80
N PHE A 195 -9.51 6.03 -2.08
CA PHE A 195 -10.55 6.54 -2.98
C PHE A 195 -11.80 5.68 -2.99
N TRP A 196 -11.72 4.44 -2.50
CA TRP A 196 -12.82 3.49 -2.41
C TRP A 196 -13.65 3.42 -3.70
N GLN A 197 -12.99 3.26 -4.84
CA GLN A 197 -13.60 3.20 -6.18
C GLN A 197 -14.39 4.47 -6.55
N GLY A 198 -13.99 5.61 -6.00
CA GLY A 198 -14.66 6.90 -6.17
C GLY A 198 -15.87 7.09 -5.25
N ARG A 199 -16.22 6.10 -4.41
CA ARG A 199 -17.38 6.16 -3.52
C ARG A 199 -17.23 7.19 -2.40
N VAL A 200 -16.00 7.64 -2.14
CA VAL A 200 -15.73 8.80 -1.25
C VAL A 200 -16.35 10.11 -1.74
N LEU A 201 -16.79 10.17 -3.00
CA LEU A 201 -17.51 11.30 -3.58
C LEU A 201 -19.03 11.21 -3.43
N GLU A 202 -19.56 10.11 -2.88
CA GLU A 202 -20.99 9.97 -2.57
C GLU A 202 -21.38 10.97 -1.48
N GLU A 203 -22.45 11.74 -1.69
CA GLU A 203 -22.91 12.75 -0.72
C GLU A 203 -23.49 12.11 0.56
N GLU A 204 -24.23 11.01 0.41
CA GLU A 204 -24.91 10.30 1.51
C GLU A 204 -24.68 8.77 1.42
N PRO A 205 -23.49 8.27 1.78
CA PRO A 205 -23.17 6.84 1.66
C PRO A 205 -23.93 5.98 2.69
N GLU A 206 -24.69 5.00 2.19
CA GLU A 206 -25.49 4.08 3.02
C GLU A 206 -24.70 2.89 3.58
N ASP A 207 -23.62 2.46 2.93
CA ASP A 207 -22.81 1.34 3.42
C ASP A 207 -21.77 1.76 4.46
N ALA A 208 -21.50 0.86 5.40
CA ALA A 208 -20.59 1.13 6.51
C ALA A 208 -19.14 1.31 6.06
N SER A 209 -18.71 0.62 4.99
CA SER A 209 -17.33 0.67 4.50
C SER A 209 -17.01 2.03 3.89
N THR A 210 -17.87 2.58 3.03
CA THR A 210 -17.69 3.93 2.46
C THR A 210 -17.66 5.00 3.55
N ARG A 211 -18.57 4.93 4.54
CA ARG A 211 -18.52 5.83 5.70
C ARG A 211 -17.22 5.68 6.49
N GLY A 212 -16.73 4.46 6.65
CA GLY A 212 -15.47 4.16 7.34
C GLY A 212 -14.26 4.81 6.66
N ILE A 213 -14.14 4.65 5.33
CA ILE A 213 -13.07 5.29 4.54
C ILE A 213 -13.17 6.82 4.62
N VAL A 214 -14.35 7.40 4.34
CA VAL A 214 -14.53 8.86 4.38
C VAL A 214 -14.19 9.43 5.76
N SER A 215 -14.58 8.73 6.84
CA SER A 215 -14.27 9.15 8.21
C SER A 215 -12.78 9.05 8.50
N PHE A 216 -12.12 7.97 8.04
CA PHE A 216 -10.68 7.80 8.17
C PHE A 216 -9.90 8.89 7.42
N ASP A 217 -10.23 9.14 6.15
CA ASP A 217 -9.52 10.12 5.32
C ASP A 217 -9.63 11.53 5.90
N ARG A 218 -10.84 11.92 6.36
CA ARG A 218 -11.04 13.19 7.06
C ARG A 218 -10.27 13.24 8.37
N ALA A 219 -10.34 12.18 9.19
CA ALA A 219 -9.62 12.13 10.46
C ALA A 219 -8.10 12.24 10.27
N LEU A 220 -7.54 11.60 9.23
CA LEU A 220 -6.12 11.69 8.91
C LEU A 220 -5.74 13.08 8.36
N ALA A 221 -6.60 13.69 7.54
CA ALA A 221 -6.38 15.03 7.01
C ALA A 221 -6.45 16.13 8.10
N ASP A 222 -7.39 16.01 9.04
CA ASP A 222 -7.61 16.97 10.13
C ASP A 222 -6.63 16.77 11.30
N ALA A 223 -5.90 15.65 11.34
CA ALA A 223 -5.02 15.30 12.44
C ALA A 223 -3.78 16.21 12.50
N GLU A 224 -3.68 17.02 13.55
CA GLU A 224 -2.53 17.89 13.79
C GLU A 224 -1.22 17.13 14.10
N ASP A 225 -1.29 15.85 14.43
CA ASP A 225 -0.14 15.01 14.70
C ASP A 225 0.28 14.14 13.51
N PHE A 226 -0.27 14.39 12.31
CA PHE A 226 0.16 13.78 11.07
C PHE A 226 0.51 14.82 9.99
N ILE A 227 1.46 14.48 9.13
CA ILE A 227 1.69 15.14 7.84
C ILE A 227 1.28 14.13 6.79
N ALA A 228 0.13 14.33 6.14
CA ALA A 228 -0.51 13.30 5.32
C ALA A 228 -0.98 13.80 3.95
N THR A 229 -1.12 12.86 3.03
CA THR A 229 -1.73 13.03 1.70
C THR A 229 -2.29 11.70 1.20
N ILE A 230 -3.17 11.73 0.20
CA ILE A 230 -3.51 10.54 -0.58
C ILE A 230 -2.69 10.55 -1.87
N LEU A 231 -2.01 9.45 -2.15
CA LEU A 231 -1.31 9.21 -3.40
C LEU A 231 -2.26 8.52 -4.39
N PRO A 232 -2.39 9.02 -5.63
CA PRO A 232 -3.26 8.43 -6.63
C PRO A 232 -2.59 7.21 -7.29
N VAL A 233 -2.33 6.17 -6.50
CA VAL A 233 -1.80 4.88 -6.93
C VAL A 233 -2.83 3.81 -6.56
N GLY A 234 -3.15 2.90 -7.48
CA GLY A 234 -4.22 1.93 -7.27
C GLY A 234 -5.55 2.64 -7.01
N ASP A 235 -6.29 2.18 -6.01
CA ASP A 235 -7.55 2.79 -5.56
C ASP A 235 -7.33 3.90 -4.50
N GLY A 236 -6.20 4.61 -4.58
CA GLY A 236 -5.79 5.62 -3.63
C GLY A 236 -5.07 5.03 -2.42
N VAL A 237 -3.87 5.53 -2.12
CA VAL A 237 -3.10 5.13 -0.94
C VAL A 237 -2.91 6.34 -0.05
N ALA A 238 -3.57 6.37 1.09
CA ALA A 238 -3.33 7.39 2.11
C ALA A 238 -1.97 7.12 2.76
N VAL A 239 -1.14 8.15 2.89
CA VAL A 239 0.17 8.09 3.54
C VAL A 239 0.30 9.25 4.51
N GLY A 240 0.69 8.97 5.75
CA GLY A 240 0.91 9.98 6.78
C GLY A 240 2.20 9.72 7.56
N VAL A 241 2.97 10.77 7.82
CA VAL A 241 4.09 10.74 8.79
C VAL A 241 3.56 11.17 10.14
N TYR A 242 3.70 10.32 11.16
CA TYR A 242 3.34 10.67 12.53
C TYR A 242 4.33 11.69 13.12
N ALA A 243 3.86 12.89 13.42
CA ALA A 243 4.63 14.05 13.86
C ALA A 243 3.97 14.71 15.09
N PRO A 244 4.04 14.09 16.29
CA PRO A 244 3.42 14.63 17.49
C PRO A 244 4.01 15.98 17.91
N ALA A 245 3.21 16.84 18.53
CA ALA A 245 3.57 18.22 18.89
C ALA A 245 4.88 18.37 19.70
N SER A 246 5.26 17.37 20.50
CA SER A 246 6.52 17.35 21.26
C SER A 246 7.78 17.23 20.38
N ALA A 247 7.64 16.92 19.09
CA ALA A 247 8.74 16.72 18.15
C ALA A 247 8.97 17.90 17.18
N SER A 248 8.19 18.99 17.26
CA SER A 248 8.26 20.06 16.26
C SER A 248 8.19 21.47 16.86
N SER A 249 9.35 22.13 17.01
CA SER A 249 9.40 23.58 17.26
C SER A 249 9.42 24.42 15.97
N ALA A 250 9.43 23.79 14.78
CA ALA A 250 9.67 24.49 13.52
C ALA A 250 8.58 24.33 12.44
N ALA A 251 7.67 23.34 12.53
CA ALA A 251 6.79 23.00 11.40
C ALA A 251 5.45 23.75 11.34
N ALA A 252 5.13 24.63 12.29
CA ALA A 252 3.82 25.31 12.31
C ALA A 252 3.59 26.26 11.12
N SER A 253 4.66 26.73 10.44
CA SER A 253 4.57 27.72 9.36
C SER A 253 4.31 27.15 7.95
N VAL A 254 4.35 25.81 7.77
CA VAL A 254 4.22 25.14 6.46
C VAL A 254 3.09 24.10 6.45
N ARG A 255 2.26 24.05 7.50
CA ARG A 255 1.09 23.16 7.49
C ARG A 255 0.04 23.69 6.51
N PRO A 256 -0.53 22.83 5.64
CA PRO A 256 -1.71 23.20 4.87
C PRO A 256 -2.80 23.64 5.85
N THR A 257 -3.38 24.83 5.63
CA THR A 257 -4.54 25.35 6.36
C THR A 257 -5.83 24.74 5.85
#